data_AF-A0A7M7SXW5-F1
#
_entry.id   AF-A0A7M7SXW5-F1
#
_cell.length_a   1.000
_cell.length_b   1.000
_cell.length_c   1.000
_cell.angle_alpha   90.00
_cell.angle_beta   90.00
_cell.angle_gamma   90.00
#
_symmetry.space_group_name_H-M   'P 1'
#
loop_
_entity.id
_entity.type
_entity.pdbx_description
1 polymer ?
#
loop_
_entity_poly.entity_id
_entity_poly.type
_entity_poly.pdbx_seq_one_letter_code
_entity_poly.pdbx_strand_id
1 'polypeptide(L)'
;MASYGVQFTGKFGAHVIFSVLRKVDIEATIGEIVQDLAADNFVVKNIKASKENCDPVGITRVKHLSIGYPLYSSAAQARGIRGASRRRPNLETHFRHECRDLCIVFVNGGMKAFGNLPTVIGTLNMNNIKLATFDVGYFMGHVEIDRLLMDSSGIKYIHPVNTTLVQKGNVPLIKELTLNFNILSNIPRYALRGFEKLQVLNLQGNRISSINNESFCGLHALVDLSLFYNKINSLPRASFACASNLTNIDLSHNNLATLDPRWFDGSLYLRSLVIDQSAIRRITVGPWKTTNLQTLVLKNNDLHSLSHNTFNGLANLKTLDVSGNFNLFQMSKAALTSVGSLESLVMTDLRQFTMKAIVGYHEITEDRTAEDYEFQLNLMFHDGDEWWVNDCMKPFLEQRMPHLGRVIFGDADLHPGSFYLNAIYDVIENSHKTMLLLSNRSVDDTWYMTKLRMAVEHMNDTKLEKVILIFLEDIDDDHLPYLVRLLLSRNEPYLLLTEDEEGQEVFWAKIQKSMRSNRQMNNVIPV
;
A
#
# COMPACT_ATOMS: atom_id res chain seq x y z
N MET A 1 -41.31 54.22 -9.89
CA MET A 1 -41.42 53.93 -11.34
C MET A 1 -40.52 52.74 -11.66
N ALA A 2 -41.14 51.67 -12.17
CA ALA A 2 -40.62 50.52 -12.93
C ALA A 2 -39.19 50.00 -12.60
N SER A 3 -39.03 48.87 -11.89
CA SER A 3 -39.07 47.46 -12.37
C SER A 3 -37.99 47.11 -13.39
N TYR A 4 -37.12 46.14 -13.07
CA TYR A 4 -36.96 44.84 -13.76
C TYR A 4 -35.86 44.03 -13.04
N GLY A 5 -36.15 42.75 -12.75
CA GLY A 5 -35.19 41.83 -12.14
C GLY A 5 -34.30 41.11 -13.15
N VAL A 6 -33.39 40.27 -12.63
CA VAL A 6 -33.10 38.87 -13.03
C VAL A 6 -31.72 38.44 -12.49
N GLN A 7 -31.67 37.26 -11.87
CA GLN A 7 -30.48 36.53 -11.42
C GLN A 7 -29.66 36.03 -12.62
N PHE A 8 -28.33 35.83 -12.47
CA PHE A 8 -27.65 34.52 -12.53
C PHE A 8 -26.11 34.65 -12.45
N THR A 9 -25.52 33.83 -11.57
CA THR A 9 -24.22 33.11 -11.60
C THR A 9 -22.98 33.66 -12.33
N GLY A 10 -21.82 33.62 -11.64
CA GLY A 10 -20.55 33.26 -12.28
C GLY A 10 -19.27 34.03 -11.89
N LYS A 11 -18.48 33.42 -10.99
CA LYS A 11 -17.00 33.26 -10.99
C LYS A 11 -16.02 34.42 -11.34
N PHE A 12 -15.06 34.56 -10.42
CA PHE A 12 -13.63 34.97 -10.55
C PHE A 12 -13.25 36.44 -10.79
N GLY A 13 -12.26 36.91 -10.03
CA GLY A 13 -11.34 37.99 -10.45
C GLY A 13 -11.01 39.00 -9.35
N ALA A 14 -9.76 39.04 -8.91
CA ALA A 14 -9.26 39.83 -7.80
C ALA A 14 -8.91 41.29 -8.15
N HIS A 15 -8.72 42.08 -7.06
CA HIS A 15 -7.72 43.16 -6.87
C HIS A 15 -8.06 44.64 -7.16
N VAL A 16 -8.06 45.46 -6.09
CA VAL A 16 -7.11 46.59 -5.76
C VAL A 16 -7.74 47.87 -5.15
N ILE A 17 -7.41 48.09 -3.86
CA ILE A 17 -6.91 49.30 -3.16
C ILE A 17 -7.69 50.63 -3.21
N PHE A 18 -8.03 51.20 -2.03
CA PHE A 18 -7.56 52.53 -1.59
C PHE A 18 -7.54 52.70 -0.05
N SER A 19 -6.55 53.46 0.39
CA SER A 19 -6.09 53.81 1.74
C SER A 19 -6.88 54.93 2.43
N VAL A 20 -6.73 55.03 3.78
CA VAL A 20 -6.36 56.24 4.57
C VAL A 20 -7.08 56.33 5.94
N LEU A 21 -6.28 56.17 7.01
CA LEU A 21 -6.27 56.80 8.35
C LEU A 21 -7.59 57.10 9.11
N ARG A 22 -7.68 56.55 10.34
CA ARG A 22 -7.68 57.37 11.58
C ARG A 22 -7.13 56.56 12.77
N LYS A 23 -6.00 57.04 13.31
CA LYS A 23 -5.40 56.69 14.61
C LYS A 23 -6.29 57.23 15.73
N VAL A 24 -6.65 56.39 16.72
CA VAL A 24 -6.79 56.80 18.14
C VAL A 24 -6.43 55.59 19.02
N ASP A 25 -5.37 55.76 19.82
CA ASP A 25 -4.97 55.12 21.09
C ASP A 25 -5.01 53.58 21.25
N ILE A 26 -3.91 52.91 20.87
CA ILE A 26 -3.48 51.61 21.42
C ILE A 26 -1.94 51.61 21.60
N GLU A 27 -1.37 52.68 22.14
CA GLU A 27 0.05 52.70 22.55
C GLU A 27 0.22 52.55 24.09
N ALA A 28 -0.87 52.68 24.86
CA ALA A 28 -0.78 52.67 26.34
C ALA A 28 -0.73 51.26 26.98
N THR A 29 -1.15 50.20 26.29
CA THR A 29 -1.22 48.84 26.90
C THR A 29 -0.11 47.89 26.44
N ILE A 30 0.76 48.34 25.53
CA ILE A 30 1.95 47.58 25.09
C ILE A 30 3.22 48.05 25.85
N GLY A 31 3.20 49.28 26.39
CA GLY A 31 4.33 49.87 27.12
C GLY A 31 4.67 49.18 28.44
N GLU A 32 3.69 48.62 29.16
CA GLU A 32 3.93 47.97 30.46
C GLU A 32 4.46 46.53 30.35
N ILE A 33 4.31 45.87 29.19
CA ILE A 33 4.89 44.54 28.95
C ILE A 33 6.38 44.64 28.54
N VAL A 34 6.84 45.82 28.11
CA VAL A 34 8.20 46.03 27.60
C VAL A 34 9.19 46.48 28.70
N GLN A 35 8.72 47.00 29.84
CA GLN A 35 9.63 47.48 30.90
C GLN A 35 10.13 46.40 31.86
N ASP A 36 9.46 45.25 31.99
CA ASP A 36 9.91 44.16 32.88
C ASP A 36 10.76 43.07 32.20
N LEU A 37 11.03 43.20 30.89
CA LEU A 37 11.89 42.27 30.13
C LEU A 37 13.30 42.83 29.85
N ALA A 38 13.65 43.98 30.43
CA ALA A 38 14.97 44.61 30.25
C ALA A 38 16.09 44.02 31.14
N ALA A 39 15.82 42.99 31.95
CA ALA A 39 16.83 42.34 32.78
C ALA A 39 17.44 41.07 32.17
N ASP A 40 16.81 40.46 31.16
CA ASP A 40 17.32 39.29 30.46
C ASP A 40 17.17 39.50 28.95
N ASN A 41 18.28 39.45 28.21
CA ASN A 41 18.39 39.79 26.78
C ASN A 41 17.44 38.96 25.87
N PHE A 42 16.18 39.36 25.77
CA PHE A 42 15.19 38.86 24.80
C PHE A 42 14.98 39.89 23.68
N VAL A 43 15.13 39.47 22.42
CA VAL A 43 14.66 40.25 21.26
C VAL A 43 13.66 39.40 20.47
N VAL A 44 12.39 39.40 20.90
CA VAL A 44 11.25 38.90 20.12
C VAL A 44 10.60 40.09 19.42
N LYS A 45 10.92 40.33 18.15
CA LYS A 45 10.46 41.53 17.42
C LYS A 45 9.13 41.41 16.68
N ASN A 46 8.41 40.29 16.72
CA ASN A 46 7.13 40.15 16.01
C ASN A 46 6.18 39.17 16.72
N ILE A 47 5.29 39.69 17.56
CA ILE A 47 4.15 38.97 18.13
C ILE A 47 2.89 39.49 17.43
N LYS A 48 2.10 38.61 16.80
CA LYS A 48 0.77 38.97 16.26
C LYS A 48 -0.31 38.17 17.00
N ALA A 49 -1.25 38.88 17.61
CA ALA A 49 -2.49 38.33 18.16
C ALA A 49 -3.65 38.63 17.19
N SER A 50 -4.48 37.63 16.88
CA SER A 50 -5.70 37.82 16.08
C SER A 50 -6.94 37.94 16.97
N LYS A 51 -7.88 38.82 16.60
CA LYS A 51 -9.18 39.02 17.26
C LYS A 51 -10.28 38.33 16.44
N GLU A 52 -11.17 37.57 17.07
CA GLU A 52 -12.45 37.16 16.49
C GLU A 52 -13.60 37.91 17.19
N ASN A 53 -14.57 38.37 16.41
CA ASN A 53 -15.72 39.19 16.86
C ASN A 53 -16.56 38.48 17.93
N CYS A 54 -16.79 39.15 19.06
CA CYS A 54 -17.85 38.85 20.02
C CYS A 54 -18.44 40.17 20.54
N ASP A 55 -19.75 40.16 20.74
CA ASP A 55 -20.63 41.27 21.16
C ASP A 55 -20.19 41.98 22.46
N PRO A 56 -20.69 43.22 22.70
CA PRO A 56 -19.99 44.20 23.50
C PRO A 56 -20.36 44.12 24.99
N VAL A 57 -19.85 43.12 25.73
CA VAL A 57 -19.60 43.24 27.18
C VAL A 57 -18.42 42.35 27.59
N GLY A 58 -17.27 42.97 27.90
CA GLY A 58 -16.31 42.46 28.88
C GLY A 58 -15.24 41.45 28.42
N ILE A 59 -13.99 41.95 28.34
CA ILE A 59 -12.70 41.23 28.30
C ILE A 59 -12.38 40.51 26.97
N THR A 60 -11.67 41.20 26.08
CA THR A 60 -10.97 40.63 24.91
C THR A 60 -9.94 39.57 25.33
N ARG A 61 -10.19 38.30 25.00
CA ARG A 61 -9.27 37.17 25.26
C ARG A 61 -8.50 36.79 23.99
N VAL A 62 -7.17 36.74 24.07
CA VAL A 62 -6.32 36.23 22.98
C VAL A 62 -6.36 34.70 23.02
N LYS A 63 -7.03 34.08 22.04
CA LYS A 63 -7.17 32.62 21.89
C LYS A 63 -6.13 31.97 20.95
N HIS A 64 -5.27 32.80 20.34
CA HIS A 64 -4.27 32.37 19.38
C HIS A 64 -3.06 33.31 19.46
N LEU A 65 -1.87 32.74 19.71
CA LEU A 65 -0.61 33.47 19.70
C LEU A 65 0.28 32.95 18.57
N SER A 66 0.74 33.83 17.68
CA SER A 66 1.68 33.49 16.61
C SER A 66 3.03 34.18 16.81
N ILE A 67 4.09 33.39 16.81
CA ILE A 67 5.49 33.82 16.80
C ILE A 67 6.07 33.35 15.46
N GLY A 68 6.60 34.25 14.63
CA GLY A 68 7.19 33.89 13.34
C GLY A 68 6.96 34.90 12.22
N TYR A 69 7.42 34.55 11.02
CA TYR A 69 7.23 35.39 9.83
C TYR A 69 5.82 35.20 9.25
N PRO A 70 5.13 36.28 8.81
CA PRO A 70 3.90 36.12 8.05
C PRO A 70 4.20 35.40 6.71
N LEU A 71 3.39 34.39 6.38
CA LEU A 71 3.43 33.70 5.10
C LEU A 71 3.28 34.72 3.95
N TYR A 72 4.26 34.80 3.06
CA TYR A 72 4.06 35.43 1.75
C TYR A 72 3.16 34.51 0.92
N SER A 73 1.95 34.97 0.61
CA SER A 73 1.04 34.33 -0.33
C SER A 73 1.56 34.49 -1.76
N SER A 74 1.74 33.36 -2.45
CA SER A 74 1.63 33.13 -3.90
C SER A 74 1.85 34.31 -4.87
N ALA A 75 2.90 34.15 -5.70
CA ALA A 75 3.04 34.59 -7.08
C ALA A 75 1.89 35.43 -7.69
N ALA A 76 2.11 36.74 -7.82
CA ALA A 76 1.41 37.57 -8.79
C ALA A 76 2.30 37.75 -10.03
N GLN A 77 1.68 37.44 -11.18
CA GLN A 77 2.20 37.57 -12.54
C GLN A 77 2.88 38.93 -12.80
N ALA A 78 4.09 38.90 -13.35
CA ALA A 78 4.61 40.00 -14.17
C ALA A 78 4.88 39.46 -15.58
N ARG A 79 3.83 39.46 -16.42
CA ARG A 79 4.01 39.45 -17.89
C ARG A 79 4.38 40.88 -18.30
N GLY A 80 5.35 40.98 -19.20
CA GLY A 80 6.06 42.21 -19.50
C GLY A 80 5.28 43.29 -20.25
N ILE A 81 5.86 44.48 -20.21
CA ILE A 81 5.69 45.53 -21.22
C ILE A 81 7.10 46.02 -21.57
N ARG A 82 7.44 45.98 -22.87
CA ARG A 82 8.65 46.56 -23.45
C ARG A 82 8.47 48.08 -23.59
N GLY A 83 9.54 48.83 -23.29
CA GLY A 83 9.89 50.06 -24.01
C GLY A 83 9.75 51.37 -23.23
N ALA A 84 10.87 51.91 -22.73
CA ALA A 84 11.35 53.26 -23.03
C ALA A 84 12.62 53.58 -22.22
N SER A 85 13.65 54.03 -22.93
CA SER A 85 14.93 54.53 -22.42
C SER A 85 14.81 55.98 -21.97
N ARG A 86 15.32 56.35 -20.78
CA ARG A 86 16.34 57.41 -20.54
C ARG A 86 16.45 57.87 -19.06
N ARG A 87 17.69 57.80 -18.56
CA ARG A 87 18.41 58.70 -17.61
C ARG A 87 18.05 58.73 -16.09
N ARG A 88 18.88 58.00 -15.30
CA ARG A 88 19.70 58.33 -14.08
C ARG A 88 19.19 59.33 -13.02
N PRO A 89 19.65 59.31 -11.73
CA PRO A 89 20.78 58.55 -11.14
C PRO A 89 20.54 57.86 -9.77
N ASN A 90 21.42 56.91 -9.45
CA ASN A 90 21.97 56.57 -8.12
C ASN A 90 21.08 56.63 -6.86
N LEU A 91 20.57 55.46 -6.46
CA LEU A 91 20.36 55.10 -5.05
C LEU A 91 20.62 53.60 -4.83
N GLU A 92 21.70 53.08 -5.44
CA GLU A 92 22.25 51.75 -5.15
C GLU A 92 23.42 51.86 -4.17
N THR A 93 23.19 52.45 -3.01
CA THR A 93 24.01 52.23 -1.82
C THR A 93 23.11 52.45 -0.60
N HIS A 94 23.14 51.53 0.36
CA HIS A 94 22.44 51.57 1.67
C HIS A 94 21.07 50.89 1.83
N PHE A 95 20.85 49.70 1.28
CA PHE A 95 20.00 48.69 1.95
C PHE A 95 20.55 47.27 1.77
N ARG A 96 21.85 47.07 2.03
CA ARG A 96 22.35 45.79 2.55
C ARG A 96 22.15 45.79 4.06
N HIS A 97 20.90 45.71 4.52
CA HIS A 97 20.67 45.10 5.82
C HIS A 97 20.51 43.61 5.56
N GLU A 98 21.59 42.89 5.84
CA GLU A 98 21.56 41.47 6.14
C GLU A 98 20.32 41.20 7.02
N CYS A 99 19.29 40.58 6.48
CA CYS A 99 18.35 39.84 7.31
C CYS A 99 19.13 38.64 7.84
N ARG A 100 19.90 38.88 8.92
CA ARG A 100 20.46 37.82 9.73
C ARG A 100 19.29 36.93 10.15
N ASP A 101 19.39 35.66 9.76
CA ASP A 101 18.48 34.61 10.16
C ASP A 101 18.17 34.73 11.65
N LEU A 102 16.91 35.04 11.99
CA LEU A 102 16.46 35.11 13.37
C LEU A 102 16.34 33.66 13.90
N CYS A 103 17.44 33.07 14.33
CA CYS A 103 17.44 31.86 15.14
C CYS A 103 16.96 32.23 16.54
N ILE A 104 15.84 31.65 16.98
CA ILE A 104 15.45 31.73 18.39
C ILE A 104 16.35 30.76 19.16
N VAL A 105 17.20 31.30 20.03
CA VAL A 105 18.00 30.52 20.98
C VAL A 105 17.41 30.77 22.36
N PHE A 106 16.88 29.72 22.99
CA PHE A 106 16.51 29.77 24.40
C PHE A 106 17.79 29.72 25.22
N VAL A 107 18.31 30.89 25.60
CA VAL A 107 19.52 31.01 26.41
C VAL A 107 19.07 31.17 27.86
N ASN A 108 19.19 30.11 28.65
CA ASN A 108 18.77 30.01 30.06
C ASN A 108 17.25 30.11 30.28
N GLY A 109 16.60 28.97 30.50
CA GLY A 109 15.21 28.95 30.96
C GLY A 109 14.93 27.65 31.68
N GLY A 110 14.36 27.73 32.88
CA GLY A 110 13.80 26.55 33.54
C GLY A 110 12.76 25.85 32.66
N MET A 111 12.14 24.80 33.20
CA MET A 111 11.19 23.95 32.49
C MET A 111 9.94 24.67 31.90
N LYS A 112 9.80 25.99 32.02
CA LYS A 112 8.68 26.78 31.51
C LYS A 112 9.21 27.98 30.73
N ALA A 113 9.34 27.86 29.41
CA ALA A 113 10.01 28.87 28.58
C ALA A 113 9.19 30.17 28.39
N PHE A 114 7.87 30.12 28.54
CA PHE A 114 7.01 31.30 28.35
C PHE A 114 6.29 31.72 29.64
N GLY A 115 7.04 32.23 30.62
CA GLY A 115 6.51 32.52 31.96
C GLY A 115 5.24 33.37 32.03
N ASN A 116 5.02 34.25 31.04
CA ASN A 116 3.94 35.26 31.02
C ASN A 116 2.91 35.08 29.90
N LEU A 117 2.68 33.85 29.41
CA LEU A 117 1.62 33.63 28.44
C LEU A 117 0.24 33.97 29.05
N PRO A 118 -0.63 34.70 28.31
CA PRO A 118 -2.02 34.86 28.71
C PRO A 118 -2.66 33.49 29.00
N THR A 119 -3.42 33.44 30.09
CA THR A 119 -4.00 32.21 30.67
C THR A 119 -4.99 31.45 29.75
N VAL A 120 -5.26 31.96 28.55
CA VAL A 120 -6.30 31.46 27.62
C VAL A 120 -5.76 31.25 26.19
N ILE A 121 -4.43 31.17 26.01
CA ILE A 121 -3.85 31.19 24.66
C ILE A 121 -4.31 30.04 23.79
N GLY A 122 -4.66 28.86 24.32
CA GLY A 122 -5.29 27.76 23.58
C GLY A 122 -4.40 27.18 22.48
N THR A 123 -4.07 27.96 21.45
CA THR A 123 -3.12 27.61 20.38
C THR A 123 -1.90 28.52 20.40
N LEU A 124 -0.71 27.92 20.57
CA LEU A 124 0.58 28.55 20.33
C LEU A 124 1.10 28.12 18.95
N ASN A 125 1.20 29.08 18.04
CA ASN A 125 1.71 28.85 16.69
C ASN A 125 3.14 29.41 16.57
N MET A 126 4.08 28.52 16.30
CA MET A 126 5.50 28.78 16.11
C MET A 126 5.98 28.22 14.76
N ASN A 127 5.07 28.12 13.78
CA ASN A 127 5.40 27.65 12.44
C ASN A 127 6.37 28.61 11.73
N ASN A 128 7.19 28.06 10.84
CA ASN A 128 8.15 28.82 10.02
C ASN A 128 9.18 29.63 10.84
N ILE A 129 9.53 29.14 12.03
CA ILE A 129 10.64 29.68 12.81
C ILE A 129 11.85 28.77 12.62
N LYS A 130 13.04 29.32 12.39
CA LYS A 130 14.26 28.51 12.36
C LYS A 130 14.62 28.00 13.77
N LEU A 131 14.23 26.75 14.06
CA LEU A 131 14.55 26.02 15.28
C LEU A 131 15.34 24.76 14.89
N ALA A 132 16.59 24.65 15.33
CA ALA A 132 17.39 23.46 15.05
C ALA A 132 16.90 22.23 15.82
N THR A 133 16.34 22.44 17.01
CA THR A 133 15.93 21.39 17.92
C THR A 133 14.60 21.74 18.59
N PHE A 134 13.86 20.71 18.99
CA PHE A 134 12.63 20.83 19.78
C PHE A 134 12.90 20.30 21.18
N ASP A 135 12.98 21.18 22.17
CA ASP A 135 13.19 20.79 23.55
C ASP A 135 11.85 20.69 24.30
N VAL A 136 11.51 19.47 24.67
CA VAL A 136 10.27 19.17 25.41
C VAL A 136 10.26 19.85 26.78
N GLY A 137 11.45 20.06 27.36
CA GLY A 137 11.63 20.73 28.63
C GLY A 137 11.11 22.16 28.62
N TYR A 138 11.10 22.88 27.50
CA TYR A 138 10.60 24.25 27.42
C TYR A 138 9.08 24.38 27.57
N PHE A 139 8.35 23.29 27.37
CA PHE A 139 6.89 23.28 27.39
C PHE A 139 6.32 22.76 28.70
N MET A 140 7.16 22.35 29.66
CA MET A 140 6.67 21.82 30.93
C MET A 140 5.99 22.93 31.76
N GLY A 141 4.90 22.58 32.46
CA GLY A 141 4.13 23.56 33.26
C GLY A 141 3.32 24.58 32.48
N HIS A 142 3.29 24.50 31.15
CA HIS A 142 2.39 25.29 30.31
C HIS A 142 0.99 24.64 30.29
N VAL A 143 0.10 25.19 31.09
CA VAL A 143 -1.30 24.72 31.24
C VAL A 143 -2.24 25.45 30.29
N GLU A 144 -1.81 26.61 29.78
CA GLU A 144 -2.56 27.50 28.91
C GLU A 144 -2.50 27.12 27.42
N ILE A 145 -1.64 26.16 27.06
CA ILE A 145 -1.43 25.71 25.67
C ILE A 145 -2.15 24.37 25.48
N ASP A 146 -3.21 24.36 24.67
CA ASP A 146 -3.88 23.13 24.22
C ASP A 146 -3.28 22.61 22.89
N ARG A 147 -2.87 23.51 22.00
CA ARG A 147 -2.35 23.17 20.66
C ARG A 147 -1.04 23.88 20.38
N LEU A 148 -0.03 23.11 19.98
CA LEU A 148 1.31 23.61 19.66
C LEU A 148 1.63 23.31 18.19
N LEU A 149 1.79 24.38 17.40
CA LEU A 149 2.10 24.27 15.98
C LEU A 149 3.56 24.66 15.75
N MET A 150 4.36 23.75 15.18
CA MET A 150 5.79 23.95 14.92
C MET A 150 6.22 23.40 13.54
N ASP A 151 5.37 23.62 12.55
CA ASP A 151 5.60 23.15 11.19
C ASP A 151 6.68 23.96 10.48
N SER A 152 7.37 23.34 9.53
CA SER A 152 8.32 23.99 8.62
C SER A 152 9.39 24.83 9.34
N SER A 153 9.83 24.36 10.51
CA SER A 153 10.71 25.09 11.41
C SER A 153 12.18 24.63 11.35
N GLY A 154 12.48 23.64 10.51
CA GLY A 154 13.85 23.12 10.34
C GLY A 154 14.35 22.28 11.52
N ILE A 155 13.45 21.77 12.35
CA ILE A 155 13.76 20.96 13.52
C ILE A 155 14.40 19.64 13.07
N LYS A 156 15.60 19.37 13.58
CA LYS A 156 16.41 18.18 13.28
C LYS A 156 16.30 17.10 14.35
N TYR A 157 16.08 17.50 15.59
CA TYR A 157 16.13 16.61 16.73
C TYR A 157 15.15 17.04 17.83
N ILE A 158 14.50 16.05 18.45
CA ILE A 158 13.68 16.25 19.65
C ILE A 158 14.55 15.94 20.87
N HIS A 159 14.76 16.92 21.75
CA HIS A 159 15.39 16.71 23.04
C HIS A 159 14.33 16.26 24.05
N PRO A 160 14.39 14.98 24.50
CA PRO A 160 13.48 14.49 25.53
C PRO A 160 13.78 15.17 26.87
N VAL A 161 12.74 15.41 27.67
CA VAL A 161 12.93 15.93 29.03
C VAL A 161 13.61 14.89 29.93
N ASN A 162 14.50 15.33 30.82
CA ASN A 162 15.04 14.46 31.85
C ASN A 162 14.04 14.31 33.01
N THR A 163 13.37 13.15 33.07
CA THR A 163 12.25 12.90 34.00
C THR A 163 12.63 12.83 35.46
N THR A 164 13.91 12.65 35.80
CA THR A 164 14.36 12.69 37.21
C THR A 164 14.21 14.08 37.84
N LEU A 165 14.07 15.13 37.01
CA LEU A 165 13.96 16.51 37.43
C LEU A 165 12.53 17.05 37.39
N VAL A 166 11.56 16.27 36.89
CA VAL A 166 10.17 16.72 36.72
C VAL A 166 9.42 16.56 38.05
N GLN A 167 9.10 17.68 38.69
CA GLN A 167 8.24 17.69 39.89
C GLN A 167 6.82 17.25 39.53
N LYS A 168 6.20 16.43 40.38
CA LYS A 168 4.84 15.91 40.22
C LYS A 168 3.86 17.10 40.19
N GLY A 169 3.31 17.41 39.02
CA GLY A 169 2.41 18.56 38.80
C GLY A 169 2.88 19.55 37.73
N ASN A 170 4.14 19.48 37.28
CA ASN A 170 4.67 20.35 36.24
C ASN A 170 4.50 19.75 34.82
N VAL A 171 3.28 19.36 34.45
CA VAL A 171 2.98 18.76 33.14
C VAL A 171 2.18 19.72 32.25
N PRO A 172 2.50 19.79 30.94
CA PRO A 172 1.72 20.57 30.00
C PRO A 172 0.36 19.92 29.73
N LEU A 173 -0.62 20.77 29.39
CA LEU A 173 -1.97 20.34 28.99
C LEU A 173 -2.14 20.29 27.46
N ILE A 174 -1.02 20.24 26.71
CA ILE A 174 -1.01 20.17 25.24
C ILE A 174 -1.69 18.87 24.78
N LYS A 175 -2.72 19.02 23.93
CA LYS A 175 -3.53 17.96 23.32
C LYS A 175 -3.15 17.71 21.86
N GLU A 176 -2.69 18.73 21.15
CA GLU A 176 -2.29 18.63 19.74
C GLU A 176 -0.90 19.19 19.54
N LEU A 177 -0.03 18.43 18.86
CA LEU A 177 1.30 18.83 18.47
C LEU A 177 1.51 18.56 16.99
N THR A 178 1.82 19.60 16.22
CA THR A 178 2.22 19.47 14.83
C THR A 178 3.69 19.84 14.65
N LEU A 179 4.43 18.92 14.03
CA LEU A 179 5.86 19.06 13.71
C LEU A 179 6.07 18.77 12.23
N ASN A 180 5.13 19.21 11.39
CA ASN A 180 5.08 18.84 9.99
C ASN A 180 6.19 19.52 9.18
N PHE A 181 6.64 18.85 8.11
CA PHE A 181 7.61 19.41 7.16
C PHE A 181 8.90 19.92 7.83
N ASN A 182 9.31 19.27 8.92
CA ASN A 182 10.61 19.47 9.53
C ASN A 182 11.64 18.50 8.92
N ILE A 183 12.81 18.39 9.53
CA ILE A 183 13.91 17.54 9.04
C ILE A 183 14.33 16.51 10.09
N LEU A 184 13.38 16.04 10.90
CA LEU A 184 13.57 14.95 11.85
C LEU A 184 13.97 13.68 11.10
N SER A 185 15.09 13.07 11.49
CA SER A 185 15.57 11.80 10.91
C SER A 185 15.22 10.58 11.75
N ASN A 186 14.94 10.77 13.03
CA ASN A 186 14.62 9.72 13.97
C ASN A 186 13.71 10.24 15.08
N ILE A 187 12.99 9.32 15.74
CA ILE A 187 12.28 9.59 16.99
C ILE A 187 13.06 8.89 18.12
N PRO A 188 13.70 9.63 19.04
CA PRO A 188 14.46 9.03 20.12
C PRO A 188 13.56 8.38 21.17
N ARG A 189 14.12 7.51 22.01
CA ARG A 189 13.43 6.95 23.18
C ARG A 189 12.83 8.05 24.04
N TYR A 190 11.59 7.88 24.49
CA TYR A 190 10.88 8.83 25.35
C TYR A 190 10.78 10.25 24.76
N ALA A 191 10.82 10.40 23.42
CA ALA A 191 10.96 11.68 22.72
C ALA A 191 10.06 12.79 23.28
N LEU A 192 8.79 12.47 23.54
CA LEU A 192 7.76 13.42 23.99
C LEU A 192 7.23 13.09 25.39
N ARG A 193 8.02 12.39 26.20
CA ARG A 193 7.64 12.04 27.57
C ARG A 193 7.36 13.29 28.39
N GLY A 194 6.26 13.28 29.12
CA GLY A 194 5.71 14.43 29.85
C GLY A 194 4.54 15.13 29.14
N PHE A 195 4.36 14.92 27.83
CA PHE A 195 3.14 15.34 27.12
C PHE A 195 2.00 14.32 27.33
N GLU A 196 1.65 14.07 28.59
CA GLU A 196 0.72 13.01 28.99
C GLU A 196 -0.72 13.24 28.51
N LYS A 197 -1.06 14.49 28.16
CA LYS A 197 -2.38 14.89 27.64
C LYS A 197 -2.45 14.94 26.11
N LEU A 198 -1.35 14.63 25.42
CA LEU A 198 -1.29 14.68 23.97
C LEU A 198 -2.21 13.61 23.36
N GLN A 199 -3.14 14.04 22.51
CA GLN A 199 -4.12 13.22 21.82
C GLN A 199 -3.80 13.08 20.33
N VAL A 200 -3.27 14.14 19.72
CA VAL A 200 -2.95 14.19 18.29
C VAL A 200 -1.48 14.57 18.10
N LEU A 201 -0.74 13.73 17.39
CA LEU A 201 0.64 13.98 17.00
C LEU A 201 0.79 13.87 15.49
N ASN A 202 1.16 14.97 14.85
CA ASN A 202 1.44 15.00 13.43
C ASN A 202 2.94 15.23 13.18
N LEU A 203 3.57 14.25 12.52
CA LEU A 203 4.97 14.24 12.12
C LEU A 203 5.12 14.14 10.59
N GLN A 204 4.08 14.54 9.87
CA GLN A 204 4.02 14.46 8.41
C GLN A 204 5.20 15.18 7.75
N GLY A 205 5.70 14.62 6.65
CA GLY A 205 6.62 15.36 5.78
C GLY A 205 8.03 15.52 6.35
N ASN A 206 8.43 14.67 7.29
CA ASN A 206 9.78 14.65 7.86
C ASN A 206 10.70 13.70 7.08
N ARG A 207 11.84 13.34 7.67
CA ARG A 207 12.84 12.42 7.09
C ARG A 207 13.03 11.20 7.99
N ILE A 208 12.01 10.85 8.78
CA ILE A 208 12.11 9.83 9.83
C ILE A 208 12.35 8.48 9.17
N SER A 209 13.47 7.85 9.46
CA SER A 209 13.80 6.50 9.00
C SER A 209 13.94 5.49 10.14
N SER A 210 14.09 5.97 11.38
CA SER A 210 14.26 5.13 12.57
C SER A 210 13.34 5.59 13.70
N ILE A 211 12.62 4.63 14.27
CA ILE A 211 11.78 4.79 15.46
C ILE A 211 12.25 3.75 16.45
N ASN A 212 12.47 4.15 17.70
CA ASN A 212 12.79 3.25 18.79
C ASN A 212 11.49 2.71 19.45
N ASN A 213 11.51 1.52 20.03
CA ASN A 213 10.37 0.88 20.67
C ASN A 213 9.78 1.69 21.86
N GLU A 214 10.58 2.53 22.51
CA GLU A 214 10.15 3.43 23.57
C GLU A 214 9.85 4.87 23.12
N SER A 215 9.82 5.14 21.81
CA SER A 215 9.66 6.51 21.26
C SER A 215 8.40 7.21 21.75
N PHE A 216 7.29 6.47 21.89
CA PHE A 216 5.98 7.00 22.28
C PHE A 216 5.63 6.70 23.74
N CYS A 217 6.58 6.21 24.55
CA CYS A 217 6.36 5.98 25.97
C CYS A 217 6.12 7.28 26.73
N GLY A 218 5.03 7.31 27.51
CA GLY A 218 4.54 8.49 28.22
C GLY A 218 3.38 9.21 27.51
N LEU A 219 3.02 8.81 26.29
CA LEU A 219 1.90 9.38 25.53
C LEU A 219 0.61 8.57 25.73
N HIS A 220 0.18 8.42 26.99
CA HIS A 220 -0.95 7.56 27.35
C HIS A 220 -2.30 8.01 26.80
N ALA A 221 -2.45 9.31 26.51
CA ALA A 221 -3.67 9.88 25.95
C ALA A 221 -3.68 9.93 24.41
N LEU A 222 -2.60 9.51 23.73
CA LEU A 222 -2.46 9.63 22.29
C LEU A 222 -3.52 8.78 21.59
N VAL A 223 -4.25 9.37 20.65
CA VAL A 223 -5.36 8.77 19.89
C VAL A 223 -5.00 8.67 18.41
N ASP A 224 -4.39 9.73 17.86
CA ASP A 224 -4.08 9.88 16.44
C ASP A 224 -2.59 10.15 16.23
N LEU A 225 -1.95 9.30 15.42
CA LEU A 225 -0.56 9.45 15.03
C LEU A 225 -0.44 9.45 13.51
N SER A 226 0.07 10.54 12.94
CA SER A 226 0.46 10.60 11.53
C SER A 226 1.97 10.59 11.37
N LEU A 227 2.46 9.57 10.66
CA LEU A 227 3.84 9.43 10.17
C LEU A 227 3.87 9.51 8.63
N PHE A 228 2.84 10.12 8.04
CA PHE A 228 2.67 10.28 6.61
C PHE A 228 3.89 10.94 5.95
N TYR A 229 4.30 10.46 4.78
CA TYR A 229 5.38 11.05 3.99
C TYR A 229 6.70 11.17 4.77
N ASN A 230 7.21 10.02 5.20
CA ASN A 230 8.50 9.87 5.87
C ASN A 230 9.38 8.86 5.12
N LYS A 231 10.45 8.37 5.75
CA LYS A 231 11.42 7.43 5.15
C LYS A 231 11.52 6.14 5.95
N ILE A 232 10.44 5.74 6.62
CA ILE A 232 10.42 4.55 7.48
C ILE A 232 10.48 3.33 6.58
N ASN A 233 11.45 2.44 6.86
CA ASN A 233 11.61 1.18 6.15
C ASN A 233 11.20 -0.04 6.97
N SER A 234 11.17 0.10 8.29
CA SER A 234 10.82 -0.95 9.23
C SER A 234 10.55 -0.32 10.59
N LEU A 235 9.82 -1.04 11.44
CA LEU A 235 9.58 -0.66 12.82
C LEU A 235 10.09 -1.77 13.75
N PRO A 236 10.56 -1.44 14.96
CA PRO A 236 10.76 -2.43 16.00
C PRO A 236 9.46 -3.15 16.37
N ARG A 237 9.60 -4.33 16.98
CA ARG A 237 8.48 -5.01 17.63
C ARG A 237 7.87 -4.12 18.72
N ALA A 238 6.54 -4.13 18.82
CA ALA A 238 5.79 -3.40 19.85
C ALA A 238 6.07 -1.88 19.86
N SER A 239 6.33 -1.28 18.69
CA SER A 239 6.71 0.14 18.56
C SER A 239 5.68 1.12 19.13
N PHE A 240 4.42 0.70 19.22
CA PHE A 240 3.30 1.54 19.67
C PHE A 240 2.68 1.07 20.99
N ALA A 241 3.18 0.00 21.61
CA ALA A 241 2.59 -0.61 22.81
C ALA A 241 2.45 0.36 23.99
N CYS A 242 3.37 1.30 24.08
CA CYS A 242 3.42 2.32 25.13
C CYS A 242 2.34 3.42 25.00
N ALA A 243 1.85 3.67 23.78
CA ALA A 243 0.78 4.61 23.51
C ALA A 243 -0.57 3.90 23.68
N SER A 244 -0.92 3.64 24.94
CA SER A 244 -1.98 2.70 25.32
C SER A 244 -3.37 3.03 24.77
N ASN A 245 -3.66 4.28 24.41
CA ASN A 245 -4.96 4.70 23.89
C ASN A 245 -4.93 4.96 22.37
N LEU A 246 -3.84 4.61 21.69
CA LEU A 246 -3.65 4.90 20.28
C LEU A 246 -4.66 4.12 19.44
N THR A 247 -5.44 4.85 18.64
CA THR A 247 -6.54 4.28 17.85
C THR A 247 -6.27 4.33 16.36
N ASN A 248 -5.60 5.37 15.87
CA ASN A 248 -5.40 5.60 14.44
C ASN A 248 -3.92 5.84 14.15
N ILE A 249 -3.41 5.10 13.17
CA ILE A 249 -2.04 5.24 12.66
C ILE A 249 -2.09 5.41 11.15
N ASP A 250 -1.44 6.47 10.68
CA ASP A 250 -1.14 6.67 9.26
C ASP A 250 0.37 6.50 9.00
N LEU A 251 0.72 5.45 8.26
CA LEU A 251 2.09 5.13 7.81
C LEU A 251 2.26 5.33 6.30
N SER A 252 1.32 5.99 5.64
CA SER A 252 1.32 6.16 4.19
C SER A 252 2.52 6.95 3.67
N HIS A 253 2.88 6.75 2.41
CA HIS A 253 4.05 7.36 1.77
C HIS A 253 5.36 7.14 2.56
N ASN A 254 5.61 5.89 2.94
CA ASN A 254 6.89 5.43 3.49
C ASN A 254 7.55 4.42 2.53
N ASN A 255 8.59 3.71 2.97
CA ASN A 255 9.30 2.73 2.14
C ASN A 255 9.44 1.38 2.87
N LEU A 256 8.31 0.82 3.32
CA LEU A 256 8.29 -0.29 4.27
C LEU A 256 8.73 -1.62 3.67
N ALA A 257 8.48 -1.86 2.37
CA ALA A 257 8.73 -3.11 1.64
C ALA A 257 7.99 -4.36 2.16
N THR A 258 7.87 -4.53 3.47
CA THR A 258 7.17 -5.61 4.17
C THR A 258 6.34 -5.04 5.31
N LEU A 259 5.15 -5.59 5.55
CA LEU A 259 4.35 -5.29 6.74
C LEU A 259 4.50 -6.42 7.75
N ASP A 260 4.98 -6.12 8.96
CA ASP A 260 5.13 -7.11 10.03
C ASP A 260 4.10 -6.85 11.16
N PRO A 261 3.15 -7.78 11.39
CA PRO A 261 2.16 -7.63 12.46
C PRO A 261 2.76 -7.39 13.85
N ARG A 262 4.00 -7.84 14.11
CA ARG A 262 4.68 -7.68 15.40
C ARG A 262 5.01 -6.23 15.75
N TRP A 263 4.97 -5.31 14.79
CA TRP A 263 5.13 -3.87 15.06
C TRP A 263 4.04 -3.34 16.00
N PHE A 264 2.86 -3.96 15.95
CA PHE A 264 1.67 -3.56 16.67
C PHE A 264 1.40 -4.40 17.92
N ASP A 265 2.28 -5.33 18.28
CA ASP A 265 2.20 -6.09 19.54
C ASP A 265 1.97 -5.13 20.72
N GLY A 266 0.94 -5.38 21.55
CA GLY A 266 0.54 -4.55 22.68
C GLY A 266 -0.37 -3.36 22.35
N SER A 267 -0.70 -3.12 21.08
CA SER A 267 -1.54 -1.98 20.65
C SER A 267 -3.04 -2.32 20.72
N LEU A 268 -3.53 -2.60 21.93
CA LEU A 268 -4.85 -3.17 22.20
C LEU A 268 -6.03 -2.32 21.70
N TYR A 269 -5.85 -1.01 21.61
CA TYR A 269 -6.89 -0.05 21.22
C TYR A 269 -6.78 0.43 19.77
N LEU A 270 -5.81 -0.09 19.00
CA LEU A 270 -5.64 0.27 17.59
C LEU A 270 -6.86 -0.21 16.80
N ARG A 271 -7.52 0.73 16.10
CA ARG A 271 -8.73 0.50 15.31
C ARG A 271 -8.51 0.75 13.82
N SER A 272 -7.73 1.76 13.46
CA SER A 272 -7.48 2.12 12.07
C SER A 272 -5.98 2.14 11.76
N LEU A 273 -5.60 1.42 10.72
CA LEU A 273 -4.25 1.42 10.17
C LEU A 273 -4.33 1.73 8.68
N VAL A 274 -3.76 2.88 8.32
CA VAL A 274 -3.71 3.35 6.94
C VAL A 274 -2.28 3.28 6.43
N ILE A 275 -2.09 2.57 5.32
CA ILE A 275 -0.81 2.43 4.64
C ILE A 275 -1.03 2.52 3.14
N ASP A 276 -1.12 3.74 2.63
CA ASP A 276 -1.18 4.04 1.20
C ASP A 276 0.24 4.27 0.64
N GLN A 277 0.52 3.84 -0.59
CA GLN A 277 1.77 4.14 -1.31
C GLN A 277 3.06 3.92 -0.50
N SER A 278 3.21 2.75 0.12
CA SER A 278 4.40 2.44 0.96
C SER A 278 5.25 1.27 0.45
N ALA A 279 5.06 0.91 -0.83
CA ALA A 279 5.78 -0.15 -1.53
C ALA A 279 5.75 -1.51 -0.82
N ILE A 280 4.68 -1.82 -0.08
CA ILE A 280 4.54 -3.11 0.62
C ILE A 280 4.36 -4.20 -0.43
N ARG A 281 5.29 -5.17 -0.46
CA ARG A 281 5.23 -6.33 -1.37
C ARG A 281 4.61 -7.57 -0.74
N ARG A 282 4.78 -7.72 0.57
CA ARG A 282 4.32 -8.88 1.34
C ARG A 282 4.01 -8.50 2.78
N ILE A 283 3.08 -9.23 3.37
CA ILE A 283 2.79 -9.22 4.81
C ILE A 283 3.47 -10.45 5.41
N THR A 284 4.25 -10.29 6.48
CA THR A 284 4.96 -11.43 7.10
C THR A 284 3.96 -12.41 7.72
N VAL A 285 4.30 -13.70 7.71
CA VAL A 285 3.45 -14.73 8.29
C VAL A 285 3.51 -14.66 9.81
N GLY A 286 2.39 -14.34 10.44
CA GLY A 286 2.26 -14.32 11.88
C GLY A 286 0.89 -13.80 12.30
N PRO A 287 0.35 -14.23 13.45
CA PRO A 287 -0.91 -13.71 13.93
C PRO A 287 -0.76 -12.23 14.31
N TRP A 288 -1.74 -11.42 13.93
CA TRP A 288 -1.96 -10.06 14.39
C TRP A 288 -2.38 -10.06 15.85
N LYS A 289 -1.42 -10.39 16.73
CA LYS A 289 -1.67 -10.49 18.16
C LYS A 289 -2.03 -9.11 18.69
N THR A 290 -2.99 -9.08 19.62
CA THR A 290 -3.25 -7.92 20.49
C THR A 290 -3.65 -6.64 19.76
N THR A 291 -4.44 -6.75 18.70
CA THR A 291 -5.04 -5.59 18.02
C THR A 291 -6.56 -5.72 18.01
N ASN A 292 -7.26 -4.60 18.11
CA ASN A 292 -8.71 -4.52 17.90
C ASN A 292 -8.99 -3.83 16.56
N LEU A 293 -8.20 -4.17 15.55
CA LEU A 293 -8.17 -3.47 14.28
C LEU A 293 -9.49 -3.69 13.54
N GLN A 294 -10.12 -2.59 13.16
CA GLN A 294 -11.41 -2.54 12.46
C GLN A 294 -11.24 -2.13 11.00
N THR A 295 -10.24 -1.28 10.71
CA THR A 295 -9.98 -0.76 9.37
C THR A 295 -8.51 -0.95 9.02
N LEU A 296 -8.26 -1.65 7.91
CA LEU A 296 -6.94 -1.84 7.33
C LEU A 296 -6.96 -1.38 5.87
N VAL A 297 -6.22 -0.31 5.58
CA VAL A 297 -6.07 0.24 4.23
C VAL A 297 -4.65 -0.02 3.74
N LEU A 298 -4.52 -0.77 2.66
CA LEU A 298 -3.27 -1.17 2.00
C LEU A 298 -3.25 -0.73 0.53
N LYS A 299 -3.86 0.43 0.28
CA LYS A 299 -4.06 0.99 -1.06
C LYS A 299 -2.74 1.34 -1.75
N ASN A 300 -2.70 1.24 -3.08
CA ASN A 300 -1.57 1.61 -3.95
C ASN A 300 -0.21 1.07 -3.47
N ASN A 301 -0.17 -0.17 -2.99
CA ASN A 301 1.07 -0.86 -2.67
C ASN A 301 1.46 -1.83 -3.80
N ASP A 302 2.49 -2.64 -3.55
CA ASP A 302 2.98 -3.65 -4.47
C ASP A 302 2.64 -5.07 -3.99
N LEU A 303 1.50 -5.28 -3.32
CA LEU A 303 1.18 -6.58 -2.72
C LEU A 303 1.06 -7.65 -3.81
N HIS A 304 1.83 -8.73 -3.68
CA HIS A 304 1.80 -9.83 -4.65
C HIS A 304 0.79 -10.92 -4.28
N SER A 305 0.62 -11.22 -2.99
CA SER A 305 -0.29 -12.28 -2.59
C SER A 305 -0.87 -12.14 -1.19
N LEU A 306 -2.08 -12.67 -1.03
CA LEU A 306 -2.78 -12.86 0.23
C LEU A 306 -3.04 -14.35 0.46
N SER A 307 -2.53 -14.88 1.56
CA SER A 307 -2.64 -16.29 1.96
C SER A 307 -3.58 -16.46 3.16
N HIS A 308 -3.99 -17.70 3.47
CA HIS A 308 -4.87 -18.01 4.60
C HIS A 308 -4.37 -17.48 5.97
N ASN A 309 -3.06 -17.31 6.13
CA ASN A 309 -2.46 -16.83 7.38
C ASN A 309 -2.22 -15.31 7.41
N THR A 310 -2.47 -14.59 6.30
CA THR A 310 -2.11 -13.18 6.17
C THR A 310 -2.85 -12.27 7.16
N PHE A 311 -4.11 -12.58 7.46
CA PHE A 311 -4.95 -11.81 8.38
C PHE A 311 -5.32 -12.57 9.66
N ASN A 312 -4.59 -13.64 9.96
CA ASN A 312 -4.83 -14.43 11.16
C ASN A 312 -4.72 -13.53 12.41
N GLY A 313 -5.72 -13.55 13.30
CA GLY A 313 -5.80 -12.68 14.48
C GLY A 313 -6.60 -11.38 14.29
N LEU A 314 -6.97 -11.01 13.07
CA LEU A 314 -7.79 -9.82 12.78
C LEU A 314 -9.31 -10.09 12.87
N ALA A 315 -9.75 -10.70 13.97
CA ALA A 315 -11.14 -11.16 14.12
C ALA A 315 -12.19 -10.02 14.08
N ASN A 316 -11.81 -8.79 14.42
CA ASN A 316 -12.69 -7.62 14.48
C ASN A 316 -12.59 -6.71 13.25
N LEU A 317 -11.88 -7.13 12.21
CA LEU A 317 -11.70 -6.34 11.00
C LEU A 317 -13.02 -6.21 10.25
N LYS A 318 -13.47 -4.97 10.05
CA LYS A 318 -14.70 -4.60 9.34
C LYS A 318 -14.44 -4.11 7.93
N THR A 319 -13.34 -3.40 7.72
CA THR A 319 -13.00 -2.81 6.42
C THR A 319 -11.59 -3.19 6.01
N LEU A 320 -11.47 -3.79 4.83
CA LEU A 320 -10.20 -4.09 4.17
C LEU A 320 -10.19 -3.41 2.79
N ASP A 321 -9.18 -2.58 2.53
CA ASP A 321 -8.94 -1.98 1.22
C ASP A 321 -7.57 -2.41 0.70
N VAL A 322 -7.54 -3.11 -0.43
CA VAL A 322 -6.32 -3.52 -1.14
C VAL A 322 -6.30 -2.99 -2.56
N SER A 323 -6.98 -1.89 -2.83
CA SER A 323 -7.09 -1.30 -4.17
C SER A 323 -5.75 -0.77 -4.69
N GLY A 324 -5.57 -0.76 -6.01
CA GLY A 324 -4.35 -0.23 -6.64
C GLY A 324 -3.09 -1.06 -6.37
N ASN A 325 -3.21 -2.33 -6.01
CA ASN A 325 -2.07 -3.25 -6.00
C ASN A 325 -1.89 -3.80 -7.43
N PHE A 326 -1.12 -3.06 -8.25
CA PHE A 326 -1.07 -3.20 -9.72
C PHE A 326 -0.23 -4.38 -10.25
N ASN A 327 0.52 -5.08 -9.39
CA ASN A 327 1.28 -6.26 -9.78
C ASN A 327 0.38 -7.52 -9.76
N LEU A 328 0.86 -8.66 -10.30
CA LEU A 328 0.17 -9.97 -10.32
C LEU A 328 -0.36 -10.36 -8.93
N PHE A 329 -1.57 -9.93 -8.59
CA PHE A 329 -2.14 -10.09 -7.26
C PHE A 329 -2.82 -11.46 -7.17
N GLN A 330 -2.32 -12.30 -6.28
CA GLN A 330 -2.82 -13.66 -6.05
C GLN A 330 -3.48 -13.75 -4.69
N MET A 331 -4.76 -14.07 -4.63
CA MET A 331 -5.46 -14.28 -3.36
C MET A 331 -5.87 -15.75 -3.21
N SER A 332 -5.53 -16.35 -2.07
CA SER A 332 -5.98 -17.70 -1.73
C SER A 332 -7.46 -17.71 -1.32
N LYS A 333 -8.22 -18.76 -1.66
CA LYS A 333 -9.63 -18.91 -1.21
C LYS A 333 -9.79 -18.77 0.31
N ALA A 334 -8.82 -19.26 1.08
CA ALA A 334 -8.85 -19.20 2.53
C ALA A 334 -8.30 -17.88 3.12
N ALA A 335 -7.83 -16.93 2.30
CA ALA A 335 -7.21 -15.67 2.75
C ALA A 335 -8.12 -14.88 3.70
N LEU A 336 -9.43 -14.93 3.49
CA LEU A 336 -10.41 -14.17 4.24
C LEU A 336 -11.12 -14.99 5.34
N THR A 337 -10.76 -16.27 5.53
CA THR A 337 -11.42 -17.15 6.53
C THR A 337 -11.21 -16.68 7.96
N SER A 338 -10.11 -15.98 8.23
CA SER A 338 -9.77 -15.45 9.55
C SER A 338 -10.43 -14.11 9.88
N VAL A 339 -11.06 -13.44 8.91
CA VAL A 339 -11.70 -12.13 9.05
C VAL A 339 -13.23 -12.25 8.91
N GLY A 340 -13.85 -13.07 9.77
CA GLY A 340 -15.29 -13.34 9.71
C GLY A 340 -16.21 -12.14 9.99
N SER A 341 -15.69 -11.04 10.54
CA SER A 341 -16.43 -9.81 10.84
C SER A 341 -16.39 -8.76 9.72
N LEU A 342 -15.86 -9.12 8.54
CA LEU A 342 -15.64 -8.18 7.45
C LEU A 342 -16.98 -7.70 6.87
N GLU A 343 -17.20 -6.39 6.90
CA GLU A 343 -18.40 -5.72 6.39
C GLU A 343 -18.16 -5.10 5.00
N SER A 344 -16.92 -4.72 4.71
CA SER A 344 -16.53 -4.06 3.45
C SER A 344 -15.15 -4.52 2.97
N LEU A 345 -15.09 -5.00 1.74
CA LEU A 345 -13.86 -5.34 1.03
C LEU A 345 -13.76 -4.51 -0.25
N VAL A 346 -12.70 -3.70 -0.37
CA VAL A 346 -12.45 -2.85 -1.53
C VAL A 346 -11.22 -3.36 -2.29
N MET A 347 -11.40 -3.67 -3.57
CA MET A 347 -10.38 -4.28 -4.45
C MET A 347 -10.44 -3.66 -5.86
N THR A 348 -10.42 -2.33 -5.96
CA THR A 348 -10.46 -1.66 -7.28
C THR A 348 -9.07 -1.55 -7.88
N ASP A 349 -9.00 -1.32 -9.20
CA ASP A 349 -7.77 -0.99 -9.92
C ASP A 349 -6.65 -2.04 -9.81
N LEU A 350 -7.03 -3.33 -9.73
CA LEU A 350 -6.10 -4.46 -9.82
C LEU A 350 -5.89 -4.80 -11.30
N ARG A 351 -4.67 -4.59 -11.85
CA ARG A 351 -4.38 -4.86 -13.27
C ARG A 351 -4.55 -6.34 -13.66
N GLN A 352 -4.13 -7.25 -12.79
CA GLN A 352 -4.24 -8.70 -12.98
C GLN A 352 -4.55 -9.35 -11.64
N PHE A 353 -5.80 -9.81 -11.48
CA PHE A 353 -6.29 -10.48 -10.27
C PHE A 353 -6.53 -11.96 -10.56
N THR A 354 -5.90 -12.84 -9.78
CA THR A 354 -6.18 -14.29 -9.86
C THR A 354 -6.53 -14.83 -8.48
N MET A 355 -7.73 -15.38 -8.35
CA MET A 355 -8.11 -16.17 -7.17
C MET A 355 -7.49 -17.55 -7.32
N LYS A 356 -6.41 -17.80 -6.59
CA LYS A 356 -5.86 -19.14 -6.50
C LYS A 356 -6.64 -19.91 -5.45
N ALA A 357 -7.46 -20.87 -5.87
CA ALA A 357 -7.98 -21.88 -4.98
C ALA A 357 -6.83 -22.80 -4.52
N ILE A 358 -6.04 -22.37 -3.55
CA ILE A 358 -5.19 -23.27 -2.77
C ILE A 358 -5.92 -23.48 -1.44
N VAL A 359 -6.89 -24.40 -1.48
CA VAL A 359 -7.34 -25.13 -0.29
C VAL A 359 -6.64 -26.49 -0.36
N GLY A 360 -6.57 -27.22 0.75
CA GLY A 360 -6.36 -28.66 0.75
C GLY A 360 -7.35 -29.36 -0.19
N TYR A 361 -7.05 -29.30 -1.48
CA TYR A 361 -7.48 -30.23 -2.48
C TYR A 361 -6.84 -31.53 -1.99
N HIS A 362 -7.64 -32.43 -1.43
CA HIS A 362 -7.40 -33.81 -1.83
C HIS A 362 -7.65 -33.75 -3.33
N GLU A 363 -6.58 -33.60 -4.13
CA GLU A 363 -6.62 -34.06 -5.51
C GLU A 363 -7.14 -35.46 -5.34
N ILE A 364 -8.39 -35.70 -5.76
CA ILE A 364 -8.86 -37.04 -6.02
C ILE A 364 -8.10 -37.41 -7.28
N THR A 365 -6.80 -37.65 -7.09
CA THR A 365 -6.00 -38.42 -7.99
C THR A 365 -6.65 -39.78 -7.98
N GLU A 366 -6.81 -40.34 -9.16
CA GLU A 366 -7.08 -41.76 -9.23
C GLU A 366 -6.03 -42.50 -8.38
N ASP A 367 -6.45 -43.43 -7.52
CA ASP A 367 -5.53 -44.25 -6.69
C ASP A 367 -4.64 -45.18 -7.55
N ARG A 368 -4.85 -45.18 -8.87
CA ARG A 368 -4.07 -45.91 -9.86
C ARG A 368 -2.91 -45.05 -10.37
N THR A 369 -1.75 -45.69 -10.46
CA THR A 369 -0.54 -45.17 -11.06
C THR A 369 -0.44 -45.61 -12.52
N ALA A 370 0.52 -45.06 -13.27
CA ALA A 370 0.77 -45.45 -14.66
C ALA A 370 1.09 -46.96 -14.82
N GLU A 371 1.53 -47.64 -13.75
CA GLU A 371 1.84 -49.07 -13.78
C GLU A 371 0.58 -49.96 -13.79
N ASP A 372 -0.54 -49.45 -13.26
CA ASP A 372 -1.82 -50.16 -13.18
C ASP A 372 -2.57 -50.21 -14.52
N TYR A 373 -2.09 -49.45 -15.51
CA TYR A 373 -2.61 -49.40 -16.87
C TYR A 373 -1.83 -50.33 -17.81
N GLU A 374 -2.51 -50.86 -18.83
CA GLU A 374 -1.86 -51.67 -19.87
C GLU A 374 -0.82 -50.84 -20.63
N PHE A 375 -1.17 -49.60 -20.93
CA PHE A 375 -0.30 -48.62 -21.58
C PHE A 375 -0.08 -47.41 -20.68
N GLN A 376 1.17 -46.98 -20.54
CA GLN A 376 1.50 -45.79 -19.74
C GLN A 376 1.24 -44.50 -20.52
N LEU A 377 1.36 -44.56 -21.85
CA LEU A 377 1.09 -43.44 -22.74
C LEU A 377 0.59 -43.97 -24.09
N ASN A 378 -0.47 -43.36 -24.61
CA ASN A 378 -0.93 -43.53 -25.96
C ASN A 378 -0.80 -42.20 -26.70
N LEU A 379 0.01 -42.17 -27.76
CA LEU A 379 0.24 -40.99 -28.57
C LEU A 379 -0.49 -41.14 -29.90
N MET A 380 -1.50 -40.31 -30.10
CA MET A 380 -2.29 -40.24 -31.33
C MET A 380 -1.89 -39.02 -32.14
N PHE A 381 -1.58 -39.25 -33.42
CA PHE A 381 -1.16 -38.22 -34.36
C PHE A 381 -1.65 -38.59 -35.76
N HIS A 382 -1.69 -37.60 -36.64
CA HIS A 382 -1.95 -37.81 -38.06
C HIS A 382 -0.65 -38.27 -38.76
N ASP A 383 -0.72 -39.12 -39.77
CA ASP A 383 0.47 -39.69 -40.46
C ASP A 383 1.44 -38.61 -40.95
N GLY A 384 0.90 -37.46 -41.38
CA GLY A 384 1.68 -36.29 -41.79
C GLY A 384 2.52 -35.62 -40.67
N ASP A 385 2.26 -35.94 -39.41
CA ASP A 385 2.93 -35.40 -38.22
C ASP A 385 3.86 -36.43 -37.56
N GLU A 386 4.02 -37.61 -38.17
CA GLU A 386 4.88 -38.69 -37.67
C GLU A 386 6.35 -38.25 -37.51
N TRP A 387 6.82 -37.36 -38.37
CA TRP A 387 8.17 -36.80 -38.30
C TRP A 387 8.45 -36.16 -36.93
N TRP A 388 7.48 -35.42 -36.37
CA TRP A 388 7.66 -34.72 -35.09
C TRP A 388 7.70 -35.71 -33.93
N VAL A 389 6.95 -36.81 -34.05
CA VAL A 389 6.99 -37.90 -33.06
C VAL A 389 8.36 -38.56 -33.05
N ASN A 390 8.91 -38.86 -34.22
CA ASN A 390 10.19 -39.54 -34.35
C ASN A 390 11.38 -38.65 -33.96
N ASP A 391 11.35 -37.37 -34.36
CA ASP A 391 12.49 -36.47 -34.19
C ASP A 391 12.45 -35.68 -32.87
N CYS A 392 11.26 -35.47 -32.28
CA CYS A 392 11.10 -34.65 -31.07
C CYS A 392 10.57 -35.47 -29.89
N MET A 393 9.41 -36.12 -30.03
CA MET A 393 8.76 -36.78 -28.89
C MET A 393 9.53 -38.01 -28.40
N LYS A 394 9.93 -38.93 -29.29
CA LYS A 394 10.65 -40.15 -28.90
C LYS A 394 11.98 -39.83 -28.17
N PRO A 395 12.87 -38.96 -28.68
CA PRO A 395 14.07 -38.57 -27.95
C PRO A 395 13.79 -37.94 -26.58
N PHE A 396 12.73 -37.13 -26.48
CA PHE A 396 12.32 -36.54 -25.20
C PHE A 396 11.87 -37.60 -24.18
N LEU A 397 11.04 -38.56 -24.61
CA LEU A 397 10.58 -39.65 -23.75
C LEU A 397 11.76 -40.49 -23.25
N GLU A 398 12.70 -40.83 -24.14
CA GLU A 398 13.92 -41.57 -23.79
C GLU A 398 14.81 -40.81 -22.80
N GLN A 399 14.99 -39.51 -22.99
CA GLN A 399 15.89 -38.70 -22.16
C GLN A 399 15.28 -38.35 -20.79
N ARG A 400 14.01 -37.95 -20.74
CA ARG A 400 13.38 -37.39 -19.52
C ARG A 400 12.47 -38.37 -18.79
N MET A 401 11.96 -39.39 -19.47
CA MET A 401 11.02 -40.36 -18.90
C MET A 401 11.35 -41.81 -19.29
N PRO A 402 12.58 -42.29 -18.99
CA PRO A 402 13.05 -43.64 -19.39
C PRO A 402 12.27 -44.80 -18.74
N HIS A 403 11.39 -44.51 -17.77
CA HIS A 403 10.53 -45.48 -17.10
C HIS A 403 9.24 -45.79 -17.88
N LEU A 404 8.95 -45.05 -18.97
CA LEU A 404 7.83 -45.32 -19.87
C LEU A 404 8.21 -46.45 -20.83
N GLY A 405 7.92 -47.69 -20.45
CA GLY A 405 8.20 -48.89 -21.24
C GLY A 405 7.03 -49.38 -22.09
N ARG A 406 5.79 -48.91 -21.82
CA ARG A 406 4.56 -49.33 -22.53
C ARG A 406 3.90 -48.13 -23.19
N VAL A 407 4.46 -47.69 -24.33
CA VAL A 407 3.98 -46.55 -25.10
C VAL A 407 3.46 -47.01 -26.46
N ILE A 408 2.28 -46.52 -26.84
CA ILE A 408 1.69 -46.75 -28.18
C ILE A 408 1.96 -45.50 -29.04
N PHE A 409 2.56 -45.69 -30.21
CA PHE A 409 2.84 -44.64 -31.18
C PHE A 409 1.95 -44.80 -32.43
N GLY A 410 0.83 -44.08 -32.44
CA GLY A 410 -0.06 -44.02 -33.60
C GLY A 410 -0.72 -45.37 -33.89
N ASP A 411 -1.19 -45.53 -35.13
CA ASP A 411 -2.03 -46.67 -35.51
C ASP A 411 -1.24 -47.95 -35.78
N ALA A 412 0.07 -47.84 -36.03
CA ALA A 412 0.95 -48.97 -36.32
C ALA A 412 1.10 -49.93 -35.13
N ASP A 413 0.94 -49.40 -33.91
CA ASP A 413 1.11 -50.14 -32.65
C ASP A 413 -0.22 -50.70 -32.12
N LEU A 414 -1.34 -50.52 -32.83
CA LEU A 414 -2.64 -51.06 -32.44
C LEU A 414 -2.68 -52.60 -32.59
N HIS A 415 -3.44 -53.26 -31.70
CA HIS A 415 -3.56 -54.72 -31.70
C HIS A 415 -4.06 -55.29 -33.04
N PRO A 416 -3.29 -56.17 -33.69
CA PRO A 416 -3.73 -56.80 -34.94
C PRO A 416 -4.87 -57.80 -34.66
N GLY A 417 -5.99 -57.66 -35.39
CA GLY A 417 -7.13 -58.60 -35.35
C GLY A 417 -8.44 -58.02 -34.80
N SER A 418 -8.43 -56.80 -34.26
CA SER A 418 -9.64 -56.07 -33.85
C SER A 418 -10.12 -55.11 -34.96
N PHE A 419 -11.42 -54.80 -34.98
CA PHE A 419 -11.91 -53.69 -35.80
C PHE A 419 -11.24 -52.39 -35.38
N TYR A 420 -10.83 -51.56 -36.35
CA TYR A 420 -10.02 -50.36 -36.13
C TYR A 420 -10.53 -49.44 -35.01
N LEU A 421 -11.83 -49.11 -35.02
CA LEU A 421 -12.44 -48.28 -33.98
C LEU A 421 -12.41 -48.95 -32.59
N ASN A 422 -12.58 -50.27 -32.52
CA ASN A 422 -12.50 -50.98 -31.25
C ASN A 422 -11.06 -50.99 -30.71
N ALA A 423 -10.07 -51.15 -31.60
CA ALA A 423 -8.66 -51.11 -31.21
C ALA A 423 -8.28 -49.72 -30.66
N ILE A 424 -8.75 -48.64 -31.29
CA ILE A 424 -8.57 -47.27 -30.80
C ILE A 424 -9.22 -47.10 -29.42
N TYR A 425 -10.47 -47.55 -29.26
CA TYR A 425 -11.20 -47.41 -28.00
C TYR A 425 -10.50 -48.17 -26.86
N ASP A 426 -10.11 -49.43 -27.09
CA ASP A 426 -9.38 -50.26 -26.12
C ASP A 426 -8.10 -49.57 -25.64
N VAL A 427 -7.32 -49.01 -26.57
CA VAL A 427 -6.07 -48.32 -26.21
C VAL A 427 -6.35 -47.03 -25.44
N ILE A 428 -7.39 -46.27 -25.78
CA ILE A 428 -7.79 -45.08 -25.01
C ILE A 428 -8.18 -45.46 -23.57
N GLU A 429 -9.00 -46.51 -23.42
CA GLU A 429 -9.51 -46.96 -22.12
C GLU A 429 -8.39 -47.49 -21.22
N ASN A 430 -7.49 -48.28 -21.79
CA ASN A 430 -6.42 -48.97 -21.05
C ASN A 430 -5.12 -48.16 -20.99
N SER A 431 -5.13 -46.89 -21.42
CA SER A 431 -4.00 -45.97 -21.27
C SER A 431 -4.10 -45.09 -20.03
N HIS A 432 -2.98 -44.90 -19.34
CA HIS A 432 -2.88 -43.95 -18.23
C HIS A 432 -3.06 -42.51 -18.73
N LYS A 433 -2.45 -42.16 -19.88
CA LYS A 433 -2.64 -40.88 -20.58
C LYS A 433 -2.77 -41.09 -22.08
N THR A 434 -3.60 -40.27 -22.72
CA THR A 434 -3.72 -40.17 -24.18
C THR A 434 -3.31 -38.77 -24.62
N MET A 435 -2.25 -38.66 -25.42
CA MET A 435 -1.80 -37.42 -26.03
C MET A 435 -2.28 -37.35 -27.47
N LEU A 436 -2.89 -36.22 -27.87
CA LEU A 436 -3.33 -35.96 -29.23
C LEU A 436 -2.55 -34.76 -29.80
N LEU A 437 -1.88 -34.98 -30.94
CA LEU A 437 -1.15 -33.94 -31.66
C LEU A 437 -2.06 -33.22 -32.66
N LEU A 438 -2.25 -31.92 -32.48
CA LEU A 438 -3.10 -31.07 -33.31
C LEU A 438 -2.25 -30.21 -34.25
N SER A 439 -2.51 -30.40 -35.53
CA SER A 439 -2.08 -29.58 -36.68
C SER A 439 -3.30 -29.26 -37.57
N ASN A 440 -3.18 -28.30 -38.49
CA ASN A 440 -4.22 -28.03 -39.49
C ASN A 440 -4.58 -29.29 -40.28
N ARG A 441 -3.58 -30.14 -40.59
CA ARG A 441 -3.79 -31.42 -41.30
C ARG A 441 -4.63 -32.40 -40.47
N SER A 442 -4.34 -32.50 -39.17
CA SER A 442 -5.06 -33.39 -38.27
C SER A 442 -6.53 -32.95 -38.09
N VAL A 443 -6.78 -31.63 -38.10
CA VAL A 443 -8.12 -31.05 -37.96
C VAL A 443 -8.99 -31.31 -39.20
N ASP A 444 -8.37 -31.32 -40.38
CA ASP A 444 -9.04 -31.62 -41.66
C ASP A 444 -9.29 -33.12 -41.86
N ASP A 445 -8.57 -33.99 -41.16
CA ASP A 445 -8.70 -35.44 -41.32
C ASP A 445 -9.88 -36.01 -40.50
N THR A 446 -10.80 -36.66 -41.21
CA THR A 446 -12.03 -37.22 -40.61
C THR A 446 -11.73 -38.35 -39.62
N TRP A 447 -10.68 -39.14 -39.87
CA TRP A 447 -10.30 -40.26 -39.01
C TRP A 447 -9.61 -39.82 -37.75
N TYR A 448 -8.71 -38.86 -37.85
CA TYR A 448 -8.11 -38.19 -36.70
C TYR A 448 -9.17 -37.54 -35.82
N MET A 449 -10.14 -36.83 -36.42
CA MET A 449 -11.25 -36.22 -35.68
C MET A 449 -12.16 -37.24 -35.00
N THR A 450 -12.24 -38.47 -35.53
CA THR A 450 -12.94 -39.58 -34.87
C THR A 450 -12.18 -40.05 -33.63
N LYS A 451 -10.85 -40.19 -33.69
CA LYS A 451 -10.00 -40.51 -32.52
C LYS A 451 -10.15 -39.46 -31.42
N LEU A 452 -10.11 -38.17 -31.80
CA LEU A 452 -10.30 -37.07 -30.86
C LEU A 452 -11.66 -37.13 -30.18
N ARG A 453 -12.73 -37.39 -30.94
CA ARG A 453 -14.08 -37.56 -30.39
C ARG A 453 -14.13 -38.69 -29.36
N MET A 454 -13.59 -39.85 -29.69
CA MET A 454 -13.57 -41.01 -28.80
C MET A 454 -12.79 -40.75 -27.50
N ALA A 455 -11.64 -40.08 -27.60
CA ALA A 455 -10.84 -39.72 -26.44
C ALA A 455 -11.60 -38.76 -25.49
N VAL A 456 -12.33 -37.80 -26.05
CA VAL A 456 -13.12 -36.83 -25.28
C VAL A 456 -14.37 -37.46 -24.67
N GLU A 457 -15.04 -38.35 -25.39
CA GLU A 457 -16.16 -39.13 -24.87
C GLU A 457 -15.70 -39.98 -23.67
N HIS A 458 -14.59 -40.71 -23.82
CA HIS A 458 -14.02 -41.49 -22.72
C HIS A 458 -13.63 -40.62 -21.51
N MET A 459 -13.06 -39.43 -21.75
CA MET A 459 -12.73 -38.48 -20.70
C MET A 459 -13.97 -38.00 -19.94
N ASN A 460 -15.07 -37.71 -20.64
CA ASN A 460 -16.34 -37.34 -20.03
C ASN A 460 -16.97 -38.50 -19.23
N ASP A 461 -16.87 -39.74 -19.72
CA ASP A 461 -17.44 -40.92 -19.07
C ASP A 461 -16.68 -41.27 -17.77
N THR A 462 -15.35 -41.26 -17.83
CA THR A 462 -14.50 -41.54 -16.67
C THR A 462 -14.42 -40.37 -15.69
N LYS A 463 -14.72 -39.15 -16.16
CA LYS A 463 -14.50 -37.90 -15.44
C LYS A 463 -13.05 -37.77 -14.95
N LEU A 464 -12.08 -38.21 -15.75
CA LEU A 464 -10.65 -38.12 -15.44
C LEU A 464 -9.93 -37.31 -16.53
N GLU A 465 -9.02 -36.42 -16.15
CA GLU A 465 -8.13 -35.66 -17.05
C GLU A 465 -7.05 -36.57 -17.67
N LYS A 466 -7.45 -37.55 -18.49
CA LYS A 466 -6.56 -38.50 -19.16
C LYS A 466 -6.03 -37.99 -20.51
N VAL A 467 -6.70 -36.99 -21.09
CA VAL A 467 -6.41 -36.48 -22.44
C VAL A 467 -5.52 -35.24 -22.35
N ILE A 468 -4.47 -35.19 -23.16
CA ILE A 468 -3.57 -34.04 -23.30
C ILE A 468 -3.57 -33.61 -24.77
N LEU A 469 -3.94 -32.36 -25.04
CA LEU A 469 -3.88 -31.78 -26.38
C LEU A 469 -2.55 -31.04 -26.57
N ILE A 470 -1.83 -31.36 -27.65
CA ILE A 470 -0.57 -30.72 -28.02
C ILE A 470 -0.76 -30.06 -29.38
N PHE A 471 -0.61 -28.74 -29.44
CA PHE A 471 -0.66 -27.97 -30.69
C PHE A 471 0.74 -27.87 -31.28
N LEU A 472 0.93 -28.41 -32.48
CA LEU A 472 2.20 -28.37 -33.22
C LEU A 472 2.38 -27.03 -33.96
N GLU A 473 1.27 -26.37 -34.28
CA GLU A 473 1.23 -25.08 -34.96
C GLU A 473 0.04 -24.26 -34.47
N ASP A 474 0.02 -22.98 -34.81
CA ASP A 474 -1.12 -22.10 -34.53
C ASP A 474 -2.25 -22.42 -35.53
N ILE A 475 -3.42 -22.78 -35.01
CA ILE A 475 -4.60 -23.18 -35.80
C ILE A 475 -5.66 -22.10 -35.59
N ASP A 476 -6.19 -21.57 -36.69
CA ASP A 476 -7.18 -20.51 -36.66
C ASP A 476 -8.43 -20.93 -35.85
N ASP A 477 -8.96 -20.02 -35.02
CA ASP A 477 -10.09 -20.28 -34.13
C ASP A 477 -11.35 -20.72 -34.89
N ASP A 478 -11.51 -20.25 -36.13
CA ASP A 478 -12.60 -20.62 -37.02
C ASP A 478 -12.40 -22.01 -37.66
N HIS A 479 -11.15 -22.47 -37.75
CA HIS A 479 -10.80 -23.80 -38.23
C HIS A 479 -10.87 -24.86 -37.13
N LEU A 480 -10.80 -24.46 -35.86
CA LEU A 480 -10.85 -25.37 -34.73
C LEU A 480 -12.21 -26.09 -34.61
N PRO A 481 -12.21 -27.44 -34.52
CA PRO A 481 -13.43 -28.21 -34.32
C PRO A 481 -14.15 -27.82 -33.02
N TYR A 482 -15.49 -27.81 -33.05
CA TYR A 482 -16.32 -27.46 -31.90
C TYR A 482 -15.92 -28.20 -30.61
N LEU A 483 -15.57 -29.49 -30.72
CA LEU A 483 -15.19 -30.30 -29.56
C LEU A 483 -13.87 -29.84 -28.93
N VAL A 484 -12.90 -29.41 -29.75
CA VAL A 484 -11.64 -28.83 -29.29
C VAL A 484 -11.90 -27.48 -28.62
N ARG A 485 -12.71 -26.62 -29.25
CA ARG A 485 -13.12 -25.33 -28.66
C ARG A 485 -13.83 -25.51 -27.32
N LEU A 486 -14.68 -26.54 -27.19
CA LEU A 486 -15.36 -26.87 -25.95
C LEU A 486 -14.37 -27.28 -24.85
N LEU A 487 -13.34 -28.08 -25.17
CA LEU A 487 -12.29 -28.43 -24.21
C LEU A 487 -11.46 -27.21 -23.79
N LEU A 488 -11.05 -26.38 -24.76
CA LEU A 488 -10.30 -25.15 -24.51
C LEU A 488 -11.11 -24.17 -23.64
N SER A 489 -12.43 -24.08 -23.84
CA SER A 489 -13.32 -23.23 -23.04
C SER A 489 -13.41 -23.63 -21.56
N ARG A 490 -13.06 -24.89 -21.24
CA ARG A 490 -13.04 -25.41 -19.86
C ARG A 490 -11.71 -25.19 -19.15
N ASN A 491 -10.78 -24.42 -19.75
CA ASN A 491 -9.45 -24.14 -19.18
C ASN A 491 -8.59 -25.39 -18.96
N GLU A 492 -8.86 -26.45 -19.74
CA GLU A 492 -8.08 -27.69 -19.71
C GLU A 492 -6.67 -27.46 -20.30
N PRO A 493 -5.63 -28.12 -19.77
CA PRO A 493 -4.24 -27.83 -20.14
C PRO A 493 -3.94 -28.31 -21.56
N TYR A 494 -4.07 -27.42 -22.54
CA TYR A 494 -3.43 -27.59 -23.84
C TYR A 494 -1.98 -27.10 -23.78
N LEU A 495 -1.13 -27.72 -24.59
CA LEU A 495 0.28 -27.38 -24.67
C LEU A 495 0.57 -26.88 -26.08
N LEU A 496 0.98 -25.62 -26.19
CA LEU A 496 1.45 -25.03 -27.44
C LEU A 496 2.97 -25.18 -27.51
N LEU A 497 3.47 -25.73 -28.61
CA LEU A 497 4.89 -25.74 -28.91
C LEU A 497 5.34 -24.30 -29.26
N THR A 498 6.34 -23.79 -28.56
CA THR A 498 6.93 -22.48 -28.87
C THR A 498 8.30 -22.64 -29.52
N GLU A 499 8.69 -21.67 -30.34
CA GLU A 499 9.97 -21.70 -31.06
C GLU A 499 11.18 -21.30 -30.18
N ASP A 500 10.94 -20.63 -29.05
CA ASP A 500 11.97 -20.15 -28.15
C ASP A 500 12.48 -21.24 -27.19
N GLU A 501 13.80 -21.26 -26.95
CA GLU A 501 14.48 -22.31 -26.15
C GLU A 501 13.95 -22.39 -24.69
N GLU A 502 13.65 -21.23 -24.07
CA GLU A 502 13.05 -21.18 -22.72
C GLU A 502 11.62 -21.72 -22.71
N GLY A 503 10.83 -21.38 -23.72
CA GLY A 503 9.45 -21.85 -23.87
C GLY A 503 9.36 -23.33 -24.19
N GLN A 504 10.32 -23.90 -24.93
CA GLN A 504 10.44 -25.34 -25.14
C GLN A 504 10.74 -26.07 -23.82
N GLU A 505 11.65 -25.57 -22.98
CA GLU A 505 11.89 -26.16 -21.65
C GLU A 505 10.64 -26.14 -20.77
N VAL A 506 9.87 -25.05 -20.81
CA VAL A 506 8.60 -24.95 -20.09
C VAL A 506 7.56 -25.93 -20.65
N PHE A 507 7.49 -26.07 -21.97
CA PHE A 507 6.61 -27.04 -22.65
C PHE A 507 6.90 -28.47 -22.18
N TRP A 508 8.17 -28.88 -22.22
CA TRP A 508 8.61 -30.21 -21.79
C TRP A 508 8.37 -30.47 -20.29
N ALA A 509 8.62 -29.47 -19.44
CA ALA A 509 8.34 -29.56 -18.01
C ALA A 509 6.84 -29.71 -17.72
N LYS A 510 5.97 -29.07 -18.52
CA LYS A 510 4.52 -29.23 -18.41
C LYS A 510 4.09 -30.64 -18.80
N ILE A 511 4.62 -31.22 -19.88
CA ILE A 511 4.34 -32.61 -20.26
C ILE A 511 4.69 -33.56 -19.11
N GLN A 512 5.91 -33.45 -18.57
CA GLN A 512 6.36 -34.32 -17.48
C GLN A 512 5.50 -34.17 -16.22
N LYS A 513 4.99 -32.97 -15.94
CA LYS A 513 4.07 -32.73 -14.83
C LYS A 513 2.70 -33.37 -15.07
N SER A 514 2.13 -33.23 -16.28
CA SER A 514 0.83 -33.79 -16.63
C SER A 514 0.83 -35.33 -16.57
N MET A 515 1.97 -35.97 -16.84
CA MET A 515 2.12 -37.43 -16.80
C MET A 515 2.11 -38.06 -15.39
N ARG A 516 2.16 -37.28 -14.30
CA ARG A 516 2.34 -37.82 -12.93
C ARG A 516 1.08 -38.48 -12.35
N SER A 517 -0.10 -38.04 -12.75
CA SER A 517 -1.37 -38.46 -12.14
C SER A 517 -2.58 -38.10 -13.00
N ASN A 518 -3.63 -38.90 -12.92
CA ASN A 518 -4.96 -38.56 -13.44
C ASN A 518 -5.80 -37.85 -12.38
N ARG A 519 -6.36 -36.69 -12.73
CA ARG A 519 -7.20 -35.88 -11.84
C ARG A 519 -8.67 -36.07 -12.20
N GLN A 520 -9.57 -36.08 -11.22
CA GLN A 520 -11.00 -36.03 -11.51
C GLN A 520 -11.42 -34.67 -12.08
N MET A 521 -12.12 -34.70 -13.22
CA MET A 521 -12.73 -33.54 -13.85
C MET A 521 -13.80 -32.94 -12.95
N ASN A 522 -13.70 -31.63 -12.69
CA ASN A 522 -14.62 -30.94 -11.79
C ASN A 522 -15.43 -29.88 -12.55
N ASN A 523 -16.67 -30.22 -12.92
CA ASN A 523 -17.57 -29.34 -13.69
C ASN A 523 -18.15 -28.16 -12.88
N VAL A 524 -17.64 -27.86 -11.67
CA VAL A 524 -18.28 -26.92 -10.73
C VAL A 524 -17.82 -25.47 -10.90
N ILE A 525 -16.95 -25.14 -11.85
CA ILE A 525 -16.53 -23.74 -12.06
C ILE A 525 -16.39 -23.42 -13.56
N PRO A 526 -17.27 -22.59 -14.15
CA PRO A 526 -16.83 -21.68 -15.21
C PRO A 526 -15.89 -20.68 -14.53
N VAL A 527 -14.61 -20.70 -14.92
CA VAL A 527 -13.55 -19.85 -14.36
C VAL A 527 -13.81 -18.38 -14.68
#